data_AF-A0A8H7XLQ7-F1
#
_entry.id   AF-A0A8H7XLQ7-F1
#
_cell.length_a   1.000
_cell.length_b   1.000
_cell.length_c   1.000
_cell.angle_alpha   90.00
_cell.angle_beta   90.00
_cell.angle_gamma   90.00
#
_symmetry.space_group_name_H-M   'P 1'
#
loop_
_entity.id
_entity.type
_entity.pdbx_description
1 polymer ?
#
loop_
_entity_poly.entity_id
_entity_poly.type
_entity_poly.pdbx_seq_one_letter_code
_entity_poly.pdbx_strand_id
1 'polypeptide(L)'
;MVRLSMAFIVLFFQVAHCLSTTNLPRDSSATNAGDKLQSMCDAAGENTYVAAQFGDDYYTTFDYNECYPYTIGGKVVQQALICKTVTCYNDANDDCTGGAIPPLPITVPAGLRLVNLADVAHLFGQSGICHAKILS
;
A
#
# COMPACT_ATOMS: atom_id res chain seq x y z
N MET A 1 3.40 63.00 -45.90
CA MET A 1 4.70 62.58 -45.35
C MET A 1 4.79 62.97 -43.89
N VAL A 2 4.53 62.03 -42.96
CA VAL A 2 5.05 62.01 -41.58
C VAL A 2 5.09 60.53 -41.18
N ARG A 3 6.28 60.04 -40.81
CA ARG A 3 6.48 58.74 -40.16
C ARG A 3 6.07 58.86 -38.69
N LEU A 4 5.48 57.82 -38.09
CA LEU A 4 5.81 57.49 -36.70
C LEU A 4 5.60 56.01 -36.38
N SER A 5 6.50 55.53 -35.53
CA SER A 5 6.96 54.16 -35.32
C SER A 5 5.98 53.25 -34.58
N MET A 6 6.24 51.96 -34.77
CA MET A 6 5.77 50.79 -34.03
C MET A 6 5.86 50.96 -32.50
N ALA A 7 4.84 50.48 -31.80
CA ALA A 7 4.97 49.94 -30.45
C ALA A 7 3.99 48.76 -30.29
N PHE A 8 4.54 47.54 -30.39
CA PHE A 8 3.88 46.29 -30.02
C PHE A 8 3.96 46.18 -28.49
N ILE A 9 2.85 46.35 -27.79
CA ILE A 9 2.78 46.07 -26.35
C ILE A 9 1.87 44.85 -26.17
N VAL A 10 2.51 43.70 -26.01
CA VAL A 10 1.91 42.48 -25.53
C VAL A 10 1.78 42.61 -24.01
N LEU A 11 0.59 42.88 -23.51
CA LEU A 11 0.27 42.79 -22.09
C LEU A 11 -0.37 41.43 -21.81
N PHE A 12 0.47 40.46 -21.45
CA PHE A 12 0.06 39.32 -20.63
C PHE A 12 -0.02 39.82 -19.18
N PHE A 13 -1.20 39.81 -18.56
CA PHE A 13 -1.30 39.72 -17.11
C PHE A 13 -2.46 38.82 -16.72
N GLN A 14 -2.09 37.76 -16.01
CA GLN A 14 -2.89 36.65 -15.54
C GLN A 14 -3.87 37.11 -14.46
N VAL A 15 -5.13 36.65 -14.51
CA VAL A 15 -5.96 36.58 -13.30
C VAL A 15 -5.99 35.13 -12.88
N ALA A 16 -5.34 34.88 -11.73
CA ALA A 16 -5.13 33.58 -11.13
C ALA A 16 -6.45 32.92 -10.74
N HIS A 17 -6.57 31.65 -11.13
CA HIS A 17 -7.58 30.73 -10.61
C HIS A 17 -7.38 30.56 -9.11
N CYS A 18 -8.42 30.89 -8.35
CA CYS A 18 -8.57 30.46 -6.97
C CYS A 18 -8.97 28.98 -6.97
N LEU A 19 -7.98 28.08 -7.10
CA LEU A 19 -8.14 26.68 -6.75
C LEU A 19 -7.36 26.45 -5.46
N SER A 20 -8.10 26.43 -4.36
CA SER A 20 -7.63 25.97 -3.07
C SER A 20 -7.42 24.45 -3.14
N THR A 21 -6.31 24.01 -3.73
CA THR A 21 -5.79 22.67 -3.50
C THR A 21 -4.92 22.76 -2.25
N THR A 22 -5.38 22.18 -1.15
CA THR A 22 -4.52 21.82 -0.02
C THR A 22 -3.51 20.78 -0.51
N ASN A 23 -2.45 21.24 -1.17
CA ASN A 23 -1.24 20.45 -1.39
C ASN A 23 -0.53 20.36 -0.04
N LEU A 24 -1.03 19.47 0.82
CA LEU A 24 -0.14 18.87 1.79
C LEU A 24 0.97 18.19 0.98
N PRO A 25 2.26 18.42 1.27
CA PRO A 25 3.34 17.68 0.63
C PRO A 25 3.12 16.20 0.97
N ARG A 26 2.52 15.47 0.04
CA ARG A 26 2.42 14.01 0.11
C ARG A 26 3.85 13.53 -0.03
N ASP A 27 4.38 13.02 1.08
CA ASP A 27 5.72 12.47 1.16
C ASP A 27 5.98 11.59 -0.06
N SER A 28 6.90 12.05 -0.92
CA SER A 28 7.21 11.41 -2.20
C SER A 28 7.72 9.98 -2.02
N SER A 29 8.18 9.62 -0.81
CA SER A 29 8.62 8.27 -0.46
C SER A 29 7.45 7.27 -0.30
N ALA A 30 6.37 7.67 0.38
CA ALA A 30 5.17 6.85 0.56
C ALA A 30 4.35 6.70 -0.73
N THR A 31 4.51 7.66 -1.65
CA THR A 31 3.92 7.63 -2.99
C THR A 31 4.62 6.56 -3.84
N ASN A 32 5.95 6.51 -3.86
CA ASN A 32 6.71 5.50 -4.60
C ASN A 32 6.49 4.06 -4.09
N ALA A 33 6.49 3.84 -2.77
CA ALA A 33 6.26 2.51 -2.21
C ALA A 33 4.84 2.03 -2.47
N GLY A 34 3.85 2.93 -2.35
CA GLY A 34 2.45 2.62 -2.63
C GLY A 34 2.19 2.28 -4.09
N ASP A 35 2.73 3.08 -5.00
CA ASP A 35 2.58 2.86 -6.44
C ASP A 35 3.25 1.55 -6.87
N LYS A 36 4.40 1.20 -6.26
CA LYS A 36 5.05 -0.10 -6.47
C LYS A 36 4.19 -1.26 -5.98
N LEU A 37 3.64 -1.18 -4.77
CA LEU A 37 2.73 -2.22 -4.24
C LEU A 37 1.47 -2.36 -5.12
N GLN A 38 0.91 -1.24 -5.60
CA GLN A 38 -0.21 -1.27 -6.54
C GLN A 38 0.17 -1.96 -7.85
N SER A 39 1.31 -1.58 -8.44
CA SER A 39 1.79 -2.23 -9.66
C SER A 39 2.05 -3.73 -9.46
N MET A 40 2.49 -4.15 -8.28
CA MET A 40 2.64 -5.57 -7.95
C MET A 40 1.29 -6.27 -7.89
N CYS A 41 0.27 -5.67 -7.25
CA CYS A 41 -1.08 -6.22 -7.24
C CYS A 41 -1.70 -6.30 -8.63
N ASP A 42 -1.49 -5.30 -9.48
CA ASP A 42 -2.03 -5.28 -10.85
C ASP A 42 -1.39 -6.34 -11.75
N ALA A 43 -0.10 -6.66 -11.50
CA ALA A 43 0.64 -7.70 -12.21
C ALA A 43 0.50 -9.10 -11.57
N ALA A 44 -0.13 -9.20 -10.40
CA ALA A 44 -0.18 -10.42 -9.63
C ALA A 44 -1.17 -11.45 -10.23
N GLY A 45 -0.87 -12.74 -10.06
CA GLY A 45 -1.69 -13.82 -10.56
C GLY A 45 -3.03 -13.97 -9.85
N GLU A 46 -3.86 -14.91 -10.30
CA GLU A 46 -5.17 -15.17 -9.68
C GLU A 46 -5.08 -15.61 -8.21
N ASN A 47 -3.98 -16.25 -7.83
CA ASN A 47 -3.77 -16.80 -6.49
C ASN A 47 -3.15 -15.82 -5.48
N THR A 48 -2.60 -14.70 -5.95
CA THR A 48 -1.91 -13.73 -5.11
C THR A 48 -2.90 -12.75 -4.49
N TYR A 49 -2.79 -12.53 -3.17
CA TYR A 49 -3.75 -11.70 -2.43
C TYR A 49 -3.16 -10.47 -1.79
N VAL A 50 -1.85 -10.41 -1.57
CA VAL A 50 -1.18 -9.28 -0.92
C VAL A 50 0.18 -9.02 -1.55
N ALA A 51 0.49 -7.73 -1.71
CA ALA A 51 1.85 -7.25 -1.93
C ALA A 51 2.33 -6.60 -0.64
N ALA A 52 3.54 -6.90 -0.20
CA ALA A 52 4.11 -6.42 1.05
C ALA A 52 5.52 -5.87 0.86
N GLN A 53 5.85 -4.88 1.68
CA GLN A 53 7.17 -4.28 1.80
C GLN A 53 7.73 -4.60 3.19
N PHE A 54 8.91 -5.21 3.24
CA PHE A 54 9.68 -5.42 4.47
C PHE A 54 10.92 -4.52 4.48
N GLY A 55 11.12 -3.78 5.57
CA GLY A 55 12.11 -2.69 5.59
C GLY A 55 11.89 -1.69 4.45
N ASP A 56 12.97 -1.06 3.97
CA ASP A 56 12.88 0.02 2.98
C ASP A 56 12.83 -0.47 1.53
N ASP A 57 13.42 -1.63 1.24
CA ASP A 57 13.81 -2.03 -0.11
C ASP A 57 13.32 -3.42 -0.55
N TYR A 58 12.83 -4.25 0.37
CA TYR A 58 12.38 -5.60 0.05
C TYR A 58 10.87 -5.63 -0.17
N TYR A 59 10.46 -6.09 -1.35
CA TYR A 59 9.06 -6.19 -1.75
C TYR A 59 8.80 -7.61 -2.23
N THR A 60 7.68 -8.19 -1.80
CA THR A 60 7.27 -9.52 -2.24
C THR A 60 5.74 -9.62 -2.24
N THR A 61 5.23 -10.66 -2.86
CA THR A 61 3.82 -11.01 -2.83
C THR A 61 3.61 -12.32 -2.07
N PHE A 62 2.38 -12.54 -1.60
CA PHE A 62 2.00 -13.82 -1.02
C PHE A 62 0.70 -14.32 -1.63
N ASP A 63 0.67 -15.63 -1.80
CA ASP A 63 -0.44 -16.38 -2.34
C ASP A 63 -1.40 -16.84 -1.26
N TYR A 64 -2.63 -17.19 -1.64
CA TYR A 64 -3.58 -17.79 -0.71
C TYR A 64 -2.98 -19.06 -0.09
N ASN A 65 -3.27 -19.26 1.19
CA ASN A 65 -2.79 -20.40 1.99
C ASN A 65 -1.27 -20.43 2.21
N GLU A 66 -0.54 -19.39 1.79
CA GLU A 66 0.87 -19.23 2.13
C GLU A 66 1.01 -18.60 3.52
N CYS A 67 2.07 -18.98 4.23
CA CYS A 67 2.43 -18.33 5.48
C CYS A 67 2.91 -16.90 5.19
N TYR A 68 2.22 -15.91 5.75
CA TYR A 68 2.60 -14.51 5.68
C TYR A 68 3.27 -14.09 6.99
N PRO A 69 4.61 -14.13 7.08
CA PRO A 69 5.32 -13.68 8.26
C PRO A 69 5.30 -12.15 8.35
N TYR A 70 5.27 -11.61 9.57
CA TYR A 70 5.42 -10.17 9.78
C TYR A 70 6.89 -9.72 9.80
N THR A 71 7.83 -10.67 9.82
CA THR A 71 9.26 -10.42 9.73
C THR A 71 9.94 -11.43 8.80
N ILE A 72 10.77 -10.96 7.87
CA ILE A 72 11.60 -11.82 7.00
C ILE A 72 13.05 -11.40 7.13
N GLY A 73 13.92 -12.33 7.55
CA GLY A 73 15.35 -12.08 7.67
C GLY A 73 15.69 -10.89 8.56
N GLY A 74 14.90 -10.66 9.62
CA GLY A 74 15.04 -9.53 10.54
C GLY A 74 14.45 -8.20 10.04
N LYS A 75 13.89 -8.15 8.83
CA LYS A 75 13.16 -6.98 8.32
C LYS A 75 11.68 -7.14 8.64
N VAL A 76 11.12 -6.20 9.40
CA VAL A 76 9.67 -6.17 9.70
C VAL A 76 8.87 -5.64 8.51
N VAL A 77 7.62 -6.08 8.38
CA VAL A 77 6.69 -5.53 7.39
C VAL A 77 6.40 -4.06 7.73
N GLN A 78 6.67 -3.19 6.77
CA GLN A 78 6.41 -1.76 6.86
C GLN A 78 5.07 -1.41 6.22
N GLN A 79 4.76 -2.01 5.08
CA GLN A 79 3.53 -1.72 4.34
C GLN A 79 3.01 -2.98 3.66
N ALA A 80 1.69 -3.08 3.50
CA ALA A 80 1.08 -4.05 2.62
C ALA A 80 -0.13 -3.45 1.91
N LEU A 81 -0.39 -3.96 0.71
CA LEU A 81 -1.60 -3.70 -0.06
C LEU A 81 -2.32 -5.02 -0.30
N ILE A 82 -3.56 -5.09 0.15
CA ILE A 82 -4.43 -6.25 -0.05
C ILE A 82 -4.96 -6.18 -1.48
N CYS A 83 -4.42 -7.00 -2.36
CA CYS A 83 -4.83 -7.08 -3.76
C CYS A 83 -6.24 -7.67 -3.90
N LYS A 84 -6.63 -8.60 -3.01
CA LYS A 84 -7.91 -9.33 -3.08
C LYS A 84 -8.50 -9.53 -1.69
N THR A 85 -9.83 -9.55 -1.60
CA THR A 85 -10.51 -9.72 -0.31
C THR A 85 -10.23 -11.11 0.26
N VAL A 86 -9.78 -11.15 1.51
CA VAL A 86 -9.29 -12.36 2.17
C VAL A 86 -9.90 -12.54 3.55
N THR A 87 -9.82 -13.77 4.04
CA THR A 87 -10.09 -14.15 5.42
C THR A 87 -8.78 -14.67 6.02
N CYS A 88 -8.24 -13.96 7.00
CA CYS A 88 -6.94 -14.25 7.60
C CYS A 88 -7.07 -14.85 9.00
N TYR A 89 -6.15 -15.76 9.29
CA TYR A 89 -5.95 -16.33 10.61
C TYR A 89 -4.52 -16.01 11.06
N ASN A 90 -4.37 -15.30 12.17
CA ASN A 90 -3.05 -14.95 12.68
C ASN A 90 -2.56 -16.02 13.65
N ASP A 91 -1.26 -16.26 13.62
CA ASP A 91 -0.56 -17.25 14.44
C ASP A 91 0.46 -16.58 15.37
N ALA A 92 0.80 -17.28 16.45
CA ALA A 92 1.68 -16.78 17.51
C ALA A 92 3.14 -16.64 17.09
N ASN A 93 3.60 -17.54 16.22
CA ASN A 93 4.98 -17.60 15.74
C ASN A 93 5.08 -17.07 14.31
N ASP A 94 6.30 -16.74 13.88
CA ASP A 94 6.59 -16.20 12.54
C ASP A 94 6.52 -17.25 11.43
N ASP A 95 6.62 -18.53 11.77
CA ASP A 95 6.53 -19.68 10.87
C ASP A 95 5.10 -20.24 10.71
N CYS A 96 4.09 -19.46 11.09
CA CYS A 96 2.67 -19.86 11.13
C CYS A 96 2.42 -21.10 12.00
N THR A 97 3.17 -21.23 13.10
CA THR A 97 2.94 -22.24 14.14
C THR A 97 2.50 -21.58 15.47
N GLY A 98 2.26 -22.40 16.49
CA GLY A 98 1.82 -21.94 17.81
C GLY A 98 0.30 -21.77 17.92
N GLY A 99 -0.41 -21.89 16.80
CA GLY A 99 -1.87 -21.88 16.76
C GLY A 99 -2.44 -20.46 16.69
N ALA A 100 -3.69 -20.42 16.28
CA ALA A 100 -4.30 -19.17 15.87
C ALA A 100 -4.68 -18.30 17.07
N ILE A 101 -4.35 -16.99 17.03
CA ILE A 101 -4.60 -16.01 18.09
C ILE A 101 -5.88 -15.19 17.81
N PRO A 102 -6.85 -15.11 18.76
CA PRO A 102 -8.04 -14.27 18.62
C PRO A 102 -7.75 -12.77 18.40
N PRO A 103 -8.64 -12.04 17.70
CA PRO A 103 -9.90 -12.49 17.11
C PRO A 103 -9.72 -13.17 15.76
N LEU A 104 -10.43 -14.28 15.54
CA LEU A 104 -10.36 -15.07 14.31
C LEU A 104 -11.75 -15.51 13.84
N PRO A 105 -11.98 -15.58 12.53
CA PRO A 105 -11.13 -15.03 11.46
C PRO A 105 -11.31 -13.51 11.27
N ILE A 106 -10.33 -12.86 10.64
CA ILE A 106 -10.41 -11.45 10.25
C ILE A 106 -10.63 -11.36 8.73
N THR A 107 -11.72 -10.74 8.30
CA THR A 107 -11.94 -10.43 6.88
C THR A 107 -11.28 -9.10 6.52
N VAL A 108 -10.44 -9.11 5.50
CA VAL A 108 -9.68 -7.94 5.04
C VAL A 108 -10.08 -7.63 3.59
N PRO A 109 -10.64 -6.45 3.30
CA PRO A 109 -11.10 -6.10 1.96
C PRO A 109 -9.94 -5.78 0.99
N ALA A 110 -10.15 -6.07 -0.30
CA ALA A 110 -9.28 -5.62 -1.37
C ALA A 110 -9.13 -4.09 -1.38
N GLY A 111 -7.95 -3.61 -1.78
CA GLY A 111 -7.59 -2.19 -1.80
C GLY A 111 -7.21 -1.62 -0.44
N LEU A 112 -7.34 -2.40 0.65
CA LEU A 112 -6.89 -1.94 1.96
C LEU A 112 -5.36 -1.84 1.96
N ARG A 113 -4.86 -0.64 2.29
CA ARG A 113 -3.45 -0.40 2.52
C ARG A 113 -3.18 -0.35 4.01
N LEU A 114 -2.28 -1.18 4.47
CA LEU A 114 -1.83 -1.27 5.86
C LEU A 114 -0.43 -0.67 5.92
N VAL A 115 -0.25 0.39 6.70
CA VAL A 115 1.02 1.10 6.86
C VAL A 115 1.46 0.97 8.31
N ASN A 116 2.75 0.78 8.54
CA ASN A 116 3.34 0.45 9.83
C ASN A 116 2.74 -0.82 10.43
N LEU A 117 2.66 -1.87 9.62
CA LEU A 117 2.06 -3.14 10.03
C LEU A 117 2.73 -3.68 11.30
N ALA A 118 4.05 -3.60 11.44
CA ALA A 118 4.77 -4.10 12.62
C ALA A 118 4.14 -3.69 13.96
N ASP A 119 3.77 -2.42 14.14
CA ASP A 119 3.24 -1.90 15.41
C ASP A 119 1.87 -2.50 15.76
N VAL A 120 1.04 -2.71 14.74
CA VAL A 120 -0.31 -3.28 14.89
C VAL A 120 -0.26 -4.81 14.89
N ALA A 121 0.65 -5.39 14.11
CA ALA A 121 0.74 -6.81 13.85
C ALA A 121 1.22 -7.57 15.10
N HIS A 122 2.11 -6.99 15.91
CA HIS A 122 2.47 -7.53 17.22
C HIS A 122 1.28 -7.72 18.16
N LEU A 123 0.21 -6.94 18.00
CA LEU A 123 -1.01 -7.08 18.80
C LEU A 123 -1.84 -8.30 18.38
N PHE A 124 -1.69 -8.75 17.14
CA PHE A 124 -2.49 -9.80 16.53
C PHE A 124 -1.72 -11.10 16.26
N GLY A 125 -0.39 -11.11 16.40
CA GLY A 125 0.44 -12.29 16.23
C GLY A 125 1.82 -11.96 15.65
N GLN A 126 2.47 -12.97 15.08
CA GLN A 126 3.76 -12.80 14.37
C GLN A 126 3.68 -13.23 12.89
N SER A 127 2.61 -13.90 12.50
CA SER A 127 2.32 -14.26 11.12
C SER A 127 0.82 -14.48 10.94
N GLY A 128 0.42 -14.81 9.72
CA GLY A 128 -0.90 -15.39 9.49
C GLY A 128 -1.02 -16.11 8.15
N ILE A 129 -2.09 -16.89 8.03
CA ILE A 129 -2.49 -17.55 6.79
C ILE A 129 -3.80 -16.94 6.34
N CYS A 130 -3.82 -16.46 5.09
CA CYS A 130 -5.01 -15.86 4.50
C CYS A 130 -5.56 -16.76 3.39
N HIS A 131 -6.89 -16.91 3.41
CA HIS A 131 -7.64 -17.67 2.44
C HIS A 131 -8.45 -16.73 1.56
N ALA A 132 -8.73 -17.16 0.34
CA ALA A 132 -9.72 -16.48 -0.49
C ALA A 132 -11.03 -16.35 0.28
N LYS A 133 -11.69 -15.20 0.17
CA LYS A 133 -12.97 -14.96 0.86
C LYS A 133 -13.93 -16.12 0.58
N ILE A 134 -14.32 -16.84 1.63
CA ILE A 134 -15.40 -17.81 1.54
C ILE A 134 -16.68 -16.98 1.38
N LEU A 135 -17.26 -17.01 0.18
CA LEU A 135 -18.62 -16.51 -0.03
C LEU A 135 -19.57 -17.48 0.68
N SER A 136 -19.96 -17.15 1.91
CA SER A 136 -21.11 -17.76 2.59
C SER A 136 -22.41 -17.20 2.04
#